data_AF-A0A1V5TR20-F1
#
_entry.id   AF-A0A1V5TR20-F1
#
_cell.length_a   1.000
_cell.length_b   1.000
_cell.length_c   1.000
_cell.angle_alpha   90.00
_cell.angle_beta   90.00
_cell.angle_gamma   90.00
#
_symmetry.space_group_name_H-M   'P 1'
#
loop_
_entity.id
_entity.type
_entity.pdbx_description
1 polymer ?
#
loop_
_entity_poly.entity_id
_entity_poly.type
_entity_poly.pdbx_seq_one_letter_code
_entity_poly.pdbx_strand_id
1 'polypeptide(L)'
;MNPDASNKFARIISTLFVPPSFTIIVYAIFAFTLETETSKKILTFLIPFIFGFVLPIAMFFVLRKKGKLVDQDASIKEERTFPFLIAIIFYLIGLVIMRNFNLNIISIAFWFCYISNTIITIFINKYWKISAHSMGVSGSFAALLFVFGWIGFIMLPVVLLVGWSRIKLKCHSISQVIAGVLLAFISVYLQMYLITKYFLFK
;
A
#
# COMPACT_ATOMS: atom_id res chain seq x y z
N MET A 1 -8.80 17.62 24.16
CA MET A 1 -7.97 18.21 23.09
C MET A 1 -8.77 19.26 22.36
N ASN A 2 -8.20 20.44 22.08
CA ASN A 2 -8.80 21.45 21.21
C ASN A 2 -9.16 20.79 19.84
N PRO A 3 -10.42 20.88 19.35
CA PRO A 3 -10.85 20.26 18.11
C PRO A 3 -9.91 20.54 16.92
N ASP A 4 -9.34 21.74 16.86
CA ASP A 4 -8.38 22.14 15.82
C ASP A 4 -7.03 21.42 15.93
N ALA A 5 -6.51 21.23 17.14
CA ALA A 5 -5.23 20.54 17.34
C ALA A 5 -5.34 19.05 16.96
N SER A 6 -6.45 18.40 17.34
CA SER A 6 -6.72 17.01 16.99
C SER A 6 -6.90 16.81 15.48
N ASN A 7 -7.59 17.73 14.81
CA ASN A 7 -7.76 17.69 13.34
C ASN A 7 -6.43 17.93 12.61
N LYS A 8 -5.59 18.87 13.08
CA LYS A 8 -4.25 19.09 12.53
C LYS A 8 -3.38 17.84 12.67
N PHE A 9 -3.41 17.20 13.84
CA PHE A 9 -2.67 15.95 14.06
C PHE A 9 -3.16 14.82 13.13
N ALA A 10 -4.47 14.62 13.02
CA ALA A 10 -5.04 13.64 12.10
C ALA A 10 -4.63 13.91 10.63
N ARG A 11 -4.57 15.19 10.23
CA ARG A 11 -4.09 15.58 8.89
C ARG A 11 -2.62 15.21 8.68
N ILE A 12 -1.74 15.46 9.66
CA ILE A 12 -0.33 15.06 9.58
C ILE A 12 -0.20 13.55 9.39
N ILE A 13 -0.88 12.76 10.23
CA ILE A 13 -0.89 11.28 10.11
C ILE A 13 -1.36 10.87 8.71
N SER A 14 -2.47 11.44 8.25
CA SER A 14 -3.01 11.09 6.93
C SER A 14 -2.08 11.46 5.77
N THR A 15 -1.34 12.55 5.87
CA THR A 15 -0.41 12.99 4.82
C THR A 15 0.89 12.20 4.84
N LEU A 16 1.42 11.85 6.02
CA LEU A 16 2.64 11.04 6.14
C LEU A 16 2.39 9.59 5.72
N PHE A 17 1.27 9.01 6.16
CA PHE A 17 0.92 7.61 5.94
C PHE A 17 -0.08 7.43 4.79
N VAL A 18 0.20 8.10 3.67
CA VAL A 18 -0.45 7.77 2.40
C VAL A 18 -0.06 6.35 1.96
N PRO A 19 -0.90 5.64 1.17
CA PRO A 19 -0.62 4.26 0.79
C PRO A 19 0.78 4.02 0.19
N PRO A 20 1.29 4.89 -0.71
CA PRO A 20 2.63 4.74 -1.26
C PRO A 20 3.76 4.78 -0.22
N SER A 21 3.62 5.50 0.90
CA SER A 21 4.68 5.63 1.92
C SER A 21 5.07 4.27 2.51
N PHE A 22 4.09 3.38 2.71
CA PHE A 22 4.35 2.05 3.25
C PHE A 22 5.14 1.16 2.29
N THR A 23 5.04 1.42 0.98
CA THR A 23 5.87 0.76 -0.02
C THR A 23 7.35 1.03 0.22
N ILE A 24 7.74 2.29 0.44
CA ILE A 24 9.13 2.62 0.75
C ILE A 24 9.58 1.96 2.05
N ILE A 25 8.77 2.08 3.11
CA ILE A 25 9.14 1.60 4.44
C ILE A 25 9.39 0.08 4.42
N VAL A 26 8.45 -0.71 3.88
CA VAL A 26 8.57 -2.17 3.88
C VAL A 26 9.68 -2.62 2.94
N TYR A 27 9.81 -2.03 1.75
CA TYR A 27 10.84 -2.45 0.81
C TYR A 27 12.25 -1.99 1.18
N ALA A 28 12.40 -0.92 1.96
CA ALA A 28 13.67 -0.62 2.61
C ALA A 28 14.05 -1.75 3.59
N ILE A 29 13.12 -2.20 4.43
CA ILE A 29 13.36 -3.33 5.35
C ILE A 29 13.70 -4.60 4.56
N PHE A 30 12.90 -4.94 3.54
CA PHE A 30 13.13 -6.13 2.72
C PHE A 30 14.47 -6.10 1.99
N ALA A 31 14.88 -4.94 1.46
CA ALA A 31 16.18 -4.79 0.82
C ALA A 31 17.34 -5.18 1.75
N PHE A 32 17.30 -4.83 3.04
CA PHE A 32 18.39 -5.15 3.97
C PHE A 32 18.25 -6.50 4.67
N THR A 33 17.06 -7.11 4.65
CA THR A 33 16.78 -8.35 5.40
C THR A 33 16.63 -9.59 4.52
N LEU A 34 16.18 -9.44 3.27
CA LEU A 34 15.87 -10.57 2.39
C LEU A 34 16.92 -10.81 1.30
N GLU A 35 17.72 -9.79 0.99
CA GLU A 35 18.75 -9.84 -0.05
C GLU A 35 20.16 -9.82 0.57
N THR A 36 21.07 -10.61 0.00
CA THR A 36 22.47 -10.66 0.41
C THR A 36 23.34 -9.80 -0.49
N GLU A 37 23.18 -9.94 -1.81
CA GLU A 37 23.92 -9.20 -2.84
C GLU A 37 23.54 -7.72 -2.89
N THR A 38 24.54 -6.84 -2.86
CA THR A 38 24.34 -5.38 -2.87
C THR A 38 23.49 -4.90 -4.05
N SER A 39 23.69 -5.47 -5.24
CA SER A 39 22.88 -5.18 -6.44
C SER A 39 21.39 -5.46 -6.20
N LYS A 40 21.05 -6.62 -5.64
CA LYS A 40 19.67 -7.00 -5.33
C LYS A 40 19.08 -6.19 -4.18
N LYS A 41 19.87 -5.80 -3.18
CA LYS A 41 19.43 -4.84 -2.14
C LYS A 41 18.98 -3.53 -2.77
N ILE A 42 19.82 -2.96 -3.64
CA ILE A 42 19.53 -1.71 -4.35
C ILE A 42 18.27 -1.87 -5.19
N LEU A 43 18.14 -2.94 -5.98
CA LEU A 43 16.98 -3.17 -6.83
C LEU A 43 15.68 -3.40 -6.03
N THR A 44 15.75 -4.16 -4.94
CA THR A 44 14.62 -4.42 -4.03
C THR A 44 14.09 -3.14 -3.41
N PHE A 45 14.93 -2.13 -3.20
CA PHE A 45 14.46 -0.82 -2.76
C PHE A 45 14.02 0.07 -3.93
N LEU A 46 14.86 0.19 -4.96
CA LEU A 46 14.72 1.18 -6.03
C LEU A 46 13.50 0.92 -6.91
N ILE A 47 13.17 -0.33 -7.20
CA ILE A 47 11.99 -0.67 -8.01
C ILE A 47 10.70 -0.23 -7.29
N PRO A 48 10.44 -0.66 -6.04
CA PRO A 48 9.33 -0.14 -5.23
C PRO A 48 9.32 1.37 -5.01
N PHE A 49 10.50 1.97 -4.84
CA PHE A 49 10.62 3.41 -4.70
C PHE A 49 10.11 4.13 -5.96
N ILE A 50 10.54 3.71 -7.15
CA ILE A 50 10.13 4.35 -8.40
C ILE A 50 8.67 4.03 -8.74
N PHE A 51 8.34 2.75 -8.87
CA PHE A 51 7.05 2.29 -9.39
C PHE A 51 5.93 2.29 -8.34
N GLY A 52 6.30 2.23 -7.07
CA GLY A 52 5.38 2.13 -5.93
C GLY A 52 5.17 3.44 -5.18
N PHE A 53 6.10 4.38 -5.30
CA PHE A 53 6.04 5.68 -4.61
C PHE A 53 6.13 6.88 -5.56
N VAL A 54 7.27 7.07 -6.23
CA VAL A 54 7.54 8.28 -7.02
C VAL A 54 6.51 8.44 -8.14
N LEU A 55 6.31 7.41 -8.97
CA LEU A 55 5.39 7.46 -10.10
C LEU A 55 3.92 7.60 -9.66
N PRO A 56 3.40 6.83 -8.68
CA PRO A 56 2.04 7.04 -8.18
C PRO A 56 1.79 8.44 -7.59
N ILE A 57 2.73 8.98 -6.80
CA ILE A 57 2.61 10.33 -6.22
C ILE A 57 2.65 11.41 -7.30
N ALA A 58 3.61 11.32 -8.23
CA ALA A 58 3.71 12.25 -9.36
C ALA A 58 2.45 12.20 -10.24
N MET A 59 1.96 11.01 -10.56
CA MET A 59 0.71 10.81 -11.29
C MET A 59 -0.47 11.46 -10.57
N PHE A 60 -0.62 11.23 -9.26
CA PHE A 60 -1.69 11.83 -8.47
C PHE A 60 -1.64 13.36 -8.50
N PHE A 61 -0.44 13.94 -8.34
CA PHE A 61 -0.24 15.39 -8.42
C PHE A 61 -0.60 15.96 -9.81
N VAL A 62 -0.20 15.29 -10.88
CA VAL A 62 -0.54 15.69 -12.26
C VAL A 62 -2.06 15.65 -12.47
N LEU A 63 -2.75 14.60 -12.00
CA LEU A 63 -4.20 14.50 -12.12
C LEU A 63 -4.93 15.56 -11.30
N ARG A 64 -4.44 15.91 -10.11
CA ARG A 64 -4.93 17.05 -9.31
C ARG A 64 -4.80 18.36 -10.07
N LYS A 65 -3.62 18.65 -10.63
CA LYS A 65 -3.38 19.87 -11.41
C LYS A 65 -4.26 19.96 -12.66
N LYS A 66 -4.62 18.83 -13.26
CA LYS A 66 -5.54 18.73 -14.41
C LYS A 66 -7.03 18.75 -14.02
N GLY A 67 -7.36 18.94 -12.73
CA GLY A 67 -8.75 18.98 -12.25
C GLY A 67 -9.47 17.62 -12.35
N LYS A 68 -8.75 16.50 -12.48
CA LYS A 68 -9.32 15.14 -12.52
C LYS A 68 -9.58 14.56 -11.13
N LEU A 69 -9.05 15.21 -10.10
CA LEU A 69 -9.20 14.83 -8.69
C LEU A 69 -9.58 16.09 -7.91
N VAL A 70 -10.69 16.08 -7.18
CA VAL A 70 -11.21 17.27 -6.47
C VAL A 70 -10.40 17.65 -5.24
N ASP A 71 -9.83 16.68 -4.53
CA ASP A 71 -9.00 16.88 -3.34
C ASP A 71 -7.85 15.89 -3.21
N GLN A 72 -6.98 16.12 -2.22
CA GLN A 72 -5.82 15.27 -1.92
C GLN A 72 -6.19 13.90 -1.31
N ASP A 73 -7.45 13.73 -0.89
CA ASP A 73 -7.95 12.53 -0.23
C ASP A 73 -8.69 11.61 -1.21
N ALA A 74 -8.79 12.02 -2.48
CA ALA A 74 -9.61 11.39 -3.52
C ALA A 74 -11.02 11.08 -3.00
N SER A 75 -11.69 12.11 -2.51
CA SER A 75 -12.97 11.94 -1.81
C SER A 75 -14.08 11.36 -2.68
N ILE A 76 -14.08 11.66 -3.98
CA ILE A 76 -15.03 11.19 -4.98
C ILE A 76 -14.58 9.83 -5.50
N LYS A 77 -15.43 8.81 -5.39
CA LYS A 77 -15.04 7.43 -5.72
C LYS A 77 -14.81 7.23 -7.22
N GLU A 78 -15.58 7.92 -8.05
CA GLU A 78 -15.57 7.84 -9.51
C GLU A 78 -14.22 8.31 -10.08
N GLU A 79 -13.57 9.28 -9.41
CA GLU A 79 -12.27 9.82 -9.80
C GLU A 79 -11.11 8.84 -9.52
N ARG A 80 -11.31 7.83 -8.65
CA ARG A 80 -10.23 6.94 -8.17
C ARG A 80 -9.85 5.84 -9.16
N THR A 81 -10.79 5.41 -10.01
CA THR A 81 -10.60 4.26 -10.90
C THR A 81 -9.45 4.49 -11.88
N PHE A 82 -9.37 5.67 -12.49
CA PHE A 82 -8.32 5.99 -13.45
C PHE A 82 -6.91 6.01 -12.83
N PRO A 83 -6.65 6.71 -11.69
CA PRO A 83 -5.41 6.58 -10.94
C PRO A 83 -5.03 5.12 -10.61
N PHE A 84 -6.00 4.30 -10.19
CA PHE A 84 -5.74 2.90 -9.85
C PHE A 84 -5.33 2.06 -11.06
N LEU A 85 -5.93 2.27 -12.22
CA LEU A 85 -5.53 1.57 -13.45
C LEU A 85 -4.10 1.92 -13.86
N ILE A 86 -3.71 3.20 -13.75
CA ILE A 86 -2.33 3.62 -14.03
C ILE A 86 -1.36 3.01 -13.01
N ALA A 87 -1.73 2.98 -11.72
CA ALA A 87 -0.92 2.36 -10.68
C ALA A 87 -0.68 0.87 -10.97
N ILE A 88 -1.70 0.13 -11.41
CA ILE A 88 -1.55 -1.27 -11.84
C ILE A 88 -0.51 -1.41 -12.95
N ILE A 89 -0.49 -0.51 -13.94
CA ILE A 89 0.52 -0.55 -15.02
C ILE A 89 1.93 -0.37 -14.44
N PHE A 90 2.14 0.60 -13.54
CA PHE A 90 3.44 0.76 -12.88
C PHE A 90 3.84 -0.49 -12.08
N TYR A 91 2.89 -1.08 -11.36
CA TYR A 91 3.15 -2.29 -10.57
C TYR A 91 3.46 -3.49 -11.47
N LEU A 92 2.79 -3.65 -12.60
CA LEU A 92 3.09 -4.72 -13.57
C LEU A 92 4.50 -4.58 -14.14
N ILE A 93 4.92 -3.36 -14.49
CA ILE A 93 6.30 -3.10 -14.95
C ILE A 93 7.29 -3.46 -13.83
N GLY A 94 7.04 -2.98 -12.60
CA GLY A 94 7.86 -3.34 -11.44
C GLY A 94 7.96 -4.86 -11.23
N LEU A 95 6.84 -5.58 -11.35
CA LEU A 95 6.80 -7.04 -11.18
C LEU A 95 7.69 -7.75 -12.20
N VAL A 96 7.60 -7.36 -13.47
CA VAL A 96 8.43 -7.93 -14.54
C VAL A 96 9.91 -7.70 -14.25
N ILE A 97 10.29 -6.48 -13.84
CA ILE A 97 11.68 -6.17 -13.50
C ILE A 97 12.14 -7.01 -12.30
N MET A 98 11.37 -7.07 -11.20
CA MET A 98 11.75 -7.85 -10.02
C MET A 98 11.95 -9.34 -10.34
N ARG A 99 11.11 -9.90 -11.22
CA ARG A 99 11.25 -11.29 -11.68
C ARG A 99 12.49 -11.48 -12.55
N ASN A 100 12.76 -10.59 -13.50
CA ASN A 100 13.92 -10.70 -14.39
C ASN A 100 15.25 -10.62 -13.62
N PHE A 101 15.30 -9.86 -12.53
CA PHE A 101 16.48 -9.77 -11.66
C PHE A 101 16.53 -10.85 -10.56
N ASN A 102 15.57 -11.80 -10.56
CA ASN A 102 15.49 -12.89 -9.59
C ASN A 102 15.63 -12.38 -8.15
N LEU A 103 14.86 -11.33 -7.81
CA LEU A 103 14.76 -10.85 -6.45
C LEU A 103 14.05 -11.89 -5.57
N ASN A 104 14.17 -11.74 -4.26
CA ASN A 104 13.60 -12.64 -3.28
C ASN A 104 12.09 -12.85 -3.52
N ILE A 105 11.66 -14.12 -3.48
CA ILE A 105 10.27 -14.51 -3.72
C ILE A 105 9.28 -13.78 -2.81
N ILE A 106 9.66 -13.46 -1.56
CA ILE A 106 8.83 -12.70 -0.63
C ILE A 106 8.59 -11.28 -1.15
N SER A 107 9.64 -10.62 -1.67
CA SER A 107 9.54 -9.29 -2.28
C SER A 107 8.63 -9.30 -3.50
N ILE A 108 8.74 -10.32 -4.35
CA ILE A 108 7.89 -10.51 -5.54
C ILE A 108 6.44 -10.81 -5.13
N ALA A 109 6.22 -11.67 -4.15
CA ALA A 109 4.90 -12.06 -3.67
C ALA A 109 4.16 -10.87 -3.06
N PHE A 110 4.84 -10.08 -2.22
CA PHE A 110 4.26 -8.86 -1.68
C PHE A 110 3.96 -7.84 -2.78
N TRP A 111 4.82 -7.72 -3.79
CA TRP A 111 4.61 -6.80 -4.91
C TRP A 111 3.39 -7.19 -5.75
N PHE A 112 3.21 -8.49 -5.99
CA PHE A 112 2.01 -9.03 -6.62
C PHE A 112 0.73 -8.65 -5.84
N CYS A 113 0.80 -8.62 -4.50
CA CYS A 113 -0.32 -8.21 -3.67
C CYS A 113 -0.74 -6.75 -3.90
N TYR A 114 0.15 -5.84 -4.32
CA TYR A 114 -0.24 -4.47 -4.69
C TYR A 114 -1.14 -4.47 -5.92
N ILE A 115 -0.80 -5.29 -6.92
CA ILE A 115 -1.58 -5.42 -8.17
C ILE A 115 -2.95 -6.00 -7.85
N SER A 116 -2.99 -7.18 -7.22
CA SER A 116 -4.24 -7.91 -6.95
C SER A 116 -5.16 -7.12 -6.02
N ASN A 117 -4.64 -6.52 -4.94
CA ASN A 117 -5.47 -5.72 -4.04
C ASN A 117 -5.94 -4.41 -4.67
N THR A 118 -5.18 -3.81 -5.58
CA THR A 118 -5.64 -2.64 -6.33
C THR A 118 -6.77 -3.01 -7.29
N ILE A 119 -6.69 -4.17 -7.96
CA ILE A 119 -7.77 -4.71 -8.77
C ILE A 119 -9.03 -4.95 -7.92
N ILE A 120 -8.89 -5.62 -6.77
CA ILE A 120 -10.00 -5.84 -5.83
C ILE A 120 -10.59 -4.49 -5.37
N THR A 121 -9.73 -3.52 -5.09
CA THR A 121 -10.16 -2.16 -4.71
C THR A 121 -10.98 -1.51 -5.81
N ILE A 122 -10.59 -1.60 -7.08
CA ILE A 122 -11.36 -1.05 -8.21
C ILE A 122 -12.76 -1.68 -8.26
N PHE A 123 -12.87 -3.00 -8.11
CA PHE A 123 -14.16 -3.69 -8.13
C PHE A 123 -15.08 -3.25 -6.98
N ILE A 124 -14.55 -3.19 -5.75
CA ILE A 124 -15.31 -2.73 -4.59
C ILE A 124 -15.71 -1.26 -4.77
N ASN A 125 -14.78 -0.42 -5.25
CA ASN A 125 -14.97 1.03 -5.41
C ASN A 125 -16.08 1.39 -6.41
N LYS A 126 -16.48 0.50 -7.32
CA LYS A 126 -17.68 0.70 -8.16
C LYS A 126 -18.93 0.89 -7.29
N TYR A 127 -19.08 0.07 -6.25
CA TYR A 127 -20.27 0.04 -5.42
C TYR A 127 -20.08 0.83 -4.12
N TRP A 128 -18.90 0.72 -3.48
CA TRP A 128 -18.68 1.22 -2.12
C TRP A 128 -17.23 1.71 -1.89
N LYS A 129 -17.08 2.87 -1.22
CA LYS A 129 -15.79 3.55 -1.07
C LYS A 129 -14.93 2.95 0.06
N ILE A 130 -14.20 1.87 -0.23
CA ILE A 130 -13.24 1.29 0.73
C ILE A 130 -12.02 2.19 0.98
N SER A 131 -11.47 2.14 2.20
CA SER A 131 -10.35 2.98 2.64
C SER A 131 -8.99 2.46 2.15
N ALA A 132 -8.44 3.07 1.10
CA ALA A 132 -7.12 2.70 0.57
C ALA A 132 -5.97 2.96 1.56
N HIS A 133 -6.09 3.97 2.43
CA HIS A 133 -5.10 4.23 3.49
C HIS A 133 -5.05 3.06 4.48
N SER A 134 -6.22 2.57 4.90
CA SER A 134 -6.34 1.43 5.81
C SER A 134 -5.84 0.14 5.16
N MET A 135 -6.11 -0.04 3.87
CA MET A 135 -5.57 -1.16 3.10
C MET A 135 -4.04 -1.11 2.99
N GLY A 136 -3.47 0.07 2.71
CA GLY A 136 -2.02 0.24 2.60
C GLY A 136 -1.28 -0.14 3.88
N VAL A 137 -1.66 0.45 5.02
CA VAL A 137 -1.01 0.15 6.31
C VAL A 137 -1.22 -1.31 6.74
N SER A 138 -2.42 -1.85 6.53
CA SER A 138 -2.75 -3.20 6.98
C SER A 138 -2.17 -4.30 6.09
N GLY A 139 -2.00 -4.04 4.79
CA GLY A 139 -1.27 -4.92 3.89
C GLY A 139 0.21 -5.01 4.26
N SER A 140 0.83 -3.87 4.57
CA SER A 140 2.21 -3.83 5.08
C SER A 140 2.35 -4.49 6.45
N PHE A 141 1.37 -4.34 7.33
CA PHE A 141 1.32 -5.11 8.58
C PHE A 141 1.30 -6.62 8.30
N ALA A 142 0.42 -7.11 7.43
CA ALA A 142 0.37 -8.53 7.08
C ALA A 142 1.70 -9.05 6.51
N ALA A 143 2.34 -8.29 5.61
CA ALA A 143 3.62 -8.67 5.04
C ALA A 143 4.74 -8.74 6.09
N LEU A 144 4.83 -7.75 6.98
CA LEU A 144 5.83 -7.75 8.05
C LEU A 144 5.56 -8.85 9.08
N LEU A 145 4.30 -9.12 9.41
CA LEU A 145 3.92 -10.23 10.28
C LEU A 145 4.25 -11.60 9.64
N PHE A 146 4.04 -11.73 8.34
CA PHE A 146 4.39 -12.95 7.60
C PHE A 146 5.90 -13.22 7.64
N VAL A 147 6.73 -12.19 7.46
CA VAL A 147 8.20 -12.33 7.39
C VAL A 147 8.84 -12.43 8.77
N PHE A 148 8.41 -11.61 9.73
CA PHE A 148 9.09 -11.45 11.03
C PHE A 148 8.30 -12.02 12.21
N GLY A 149 7.19 -12.73 11.95
CA GLY A 149 6.33 -13.28 13.00
C GLY A 149 5.83 -12.19 13.94
N TRP A 150 5.85 -12.45 15.24
CA TRP A 150 5.31 -11.57 16.28
C TRP A 150 5.87 -10.13 16.24
N ILE A 151 7.09 -9.91 15.73
CA ILE A 151 7.68 -8.57 15.59
C ILE A 151 6.80 -7.68 14.69
N GLY A 152 6.10 -8.25 13.71
CA GLY A 152 5.21 -7.51 12.81
C GLY A 152 4.07 -6.77 13.53
N PHE A 153 3.69 -7.18 14.74
CA PHE A 153 2.67 -6.48 15.55
C PHE A 153 3.04 -5.04 15.91
N ILE A 154 4.31 -4.63 15.73
CA ILE A 154 4.72 -3.22 15.85
C ILE A 154 3.94 -2.29 14.91
N MET A 155 3.35 -2.82 13.83
CA MET A 155 2.52 -2.05 12.90
C MET A 155 1.10 -1.83 13.40
N LEU A 156 0.62 -2.59 14.39
CA LEU A 156 -0.77 -2.50 14.86
C LEU A 156 -1.13 -1.11 15.38
N PRO A 157 -0.29 -0.42 16.21
CA PRO A 157 -0.53 0.97 16.58
C PRO A 157 -0.64 1.91 15.37
N VAL A 158 0.14 1.68 14.31
CA VAL A 158 0.12 2.49 13.08
C VAL A 158 -1.19 2.26 12.32
N VAL A 159 -1.67 1.02 12.23
CA VAL A 159 -2.98 0.68 11.62
C VAL A 159 -4.10 1.43 12.34
N LEU A 160 -4.12 1.39 13.68
CA LEU A 160 -5.13 2.06 14.49
C LEU A 160 -5.06 3.59 14.32
N LEU A 161 -3.85 4.16 14.30
CA LEU A 161 -3.63 5.59 14.16
C LEU A 161 -4.06 6.11 12.79
N VAL A 162 -3.72 5.38 11.72
CA VAL A 162 -4.15 5.71 10.35
C VAL A 162 -5.67 5.59 10.24
N GLY A 163 -6.27 4.49 10.72
CA GLY A 163 -7.72 4.30 10.71
C GLY A 163 -8.47 5.42 11.44
N TRP A 164 -8.00 5.77 12.65
CA TRP A 164 -8.52 6.89 13.44
C TRP A 164 -8.45 8.20 12.65
N SER A 165 -7.32 8.51 12.01
CA SER A 165 -7.17 9.75 11.25
C SER A 165 -8.21 9.87 10.12
N ARG A 166 -8.51 8.76 9.42
CA ARG A 166 -9.46 8.75 8.31
C ARG A 166 -10.89 8.96 8.76
N ILE A 167 -11.26 8.43 9.92
CA ILE A 167 -12.57 8.65 10.54
C ILE A 167 -12.67 10.08 11.08
N LYS A 168 -11.63 10.55 11.78
CA LYS A 168 -11.59 11.89 12.37
C LYS A 168 -11.72 13.00 11.32
N LEU A 169 -11.02 12.85 10.19
CA LEU A 169 -11.10 13.75 9.04
C LEU A 169 -12.38 13.57 8.20
N LYS A 170 -13.28 12.67 8.61
CA LYS A 170 -14.52 12.33 7.90
C LYS A 170 -14.31 11.86 6.46
N CYS A 171 -13.12 11.35 6.14
CA CYS A 171 -12.83 10.84 4.81
C CYS A 171 -13.49 9.48 4.55
N HIS A 172 -13.67 8.69 5.63
CA HIS A 172 -14.26 7.34 5.60
C HIS A 172 -15.08 7.05 6.86
N SER A 173 -16.06 6.15 6.72
CA SER A 173 -16.77 5.57 7.87
C SER A 173 -15.93 4.50 8.58
N ILE A 174 -16.34 4.12 9.79
CA ILE A 174 -15.74 3.00 10.55
C ILE A 174 -15.78 1.71 9.72
N SER A 175 -16.92 1.40 9.10
CA SER A 175 -17.06 0.20 8.27
C SER A 175 -16.10 0.18 7.09
N GLN A 176 -15.89 1.31 6.40
CA GLN A 176 -14.95 1.43 5.28
C GLN A 176 -13.48 1.24 5.72
N VAL A 177 -13.14 1.67 6.93
CA VAL A 177 -11.82 1.46 7.53
C VAL A 177 -11.62 -0.01 7.90
N ILE A 178 -12.55 -0.60 8.66
CA ILE A 178 -12.47 -2.00 9.11
C ILE A 178 -12.41 -2.95 7.91
N ALA A 179 -13.28 -2.74 6.91
CA ALA A 179 -13.26 -3.57 5.70
C ALA A 179 -11.92 -3.46 4.96
N GLY A 180 -11.33 -2.26 4.88
CA GLY A 180 -10.00 -2.06 4.29
C GLY A 180 -8.89 -2.79 5.05
N VAL A 181 -8.91 -2.73 6.39
CA VAL A 181 -7.96 -3.45 7.25
C VAL A 181 -8.05 -4.96 7.04
N LEU A 182 -9.25 -5.53 7.24
CA LEU A 182 -9.45 -6.97 7.17
C LEU A 182 -9.16 -7.53 5.78
N LEU A 183 -9.67 -6.86 4.73
CA LEU A 183 -9.47 -7.31 3.35
C LEU A 183 -7.98 -7.32 2.99
N ALA A 184 -7.27 -6.21 3.22
CA ALA A 184 -5.86 -6.14 2.86
C ALA A 184 -5.01 -7.10 3.70
N PHE A 185 -5.27 -7.21 5.00
CA PHE A 185 -4.51 -8.10 5.86
C PHE A 185 -4.65 -9.57 5.42
N ILE A 186 -5.89 -10.05 5.32
CA ILE A 186 -6.18 -11.45 4.96
C ILE A 186 -5.66 -11.75 3.55
N SER A 187 -5.94 -10.85 2.60
CA SER A 187 -5.56 -11.00 1.21
C SER A 187 -4.04 -11.07 1.04
N VAL A 188 -3.29 -10.13 1.65
CA VAL A 188 -1.82 -10.13 1.56
C VAL A 188 -1.24 -11.38 2.22
N TYR A 189 -1.65 -11.69 3.45
CA TYR A 189 -1.11 -12.83 4.18
C TYR A 189 -1.34 -14.14 3.43
N LEU A 190 -2.56 -14.36 2.95
CA LEU A 190 -2.92 -15.57 2.20
C LEU A 190 -2.17 -15.64 0.87
N GLN A 191 -2.12 -14.56 0.09
CA GLN A 191 -1.41 -14.55 -1.19
C GLN A 191 0.08 -14.81 -1.00
N MET A 192 0.73 -14.17 -0.03
CA MET A 192 2.14 -14.41 0.26
C MET A 192 2.39 -15.86 0.67
N TYR A 193 1.55 -16.43 1.53
CA TYR A 193 1.62 -17.84 1.91
C TYR A 193 1.51 -18.77 0.69
N LEU A 194 0.51 -18.55 -0.17
CA LEU A 194 0.29 -19.39 -1.36
C LEU A 194 1.43 -19.27 -2.38
N ILE A 195 1.89 -18.05 -2.66
CA ILE A 195 2.96 -17.80 -3.64
C ILE A 195 4.27 -18.40 -3.15
N THR A 196 4.66 -18.15 -1.90
CA THR A 196 5.92 -18.67 -1.37
C THR A 196 5.92 -20.20 -1.21
N LYS A 197 4.75 -20.81 -0.97
CA LYS A 197 4.62 -22.27 -0.83
C LYS A 197 4.60 -23.01 -2.16
N TYR A 198 3.89 -22.49 -3.16
CA TYR A 198 3.61 -23.22 -4.41
C TYR A 198 4.34 -22.68 -5.64
N PHE A 199 4.84 -21.44 -5.58
CA PHE A 199 5.52 -20.76 -6.69
C PHE A 199 6.97 -20.44 -6.35
N LEU A 200 7.66 -21.35 -5.63
CA LEU A 200 9.13 -21.36 -5.64
C LEU A 200 9.53 -21.43 -7.11
N PHE A 201 9.99 -20.30 -7.66
CA PHE A 201 10.62 -20.26 -8.98
C PHE A 201 11.84 -21.17 -8.89
N LYS A 202 11.67 -22.44 -9.29
CA LYS A 202 12.78 -23.33 -9.63
C LYS A 202 13.49 -22.76 -10.85
#